data_AF-A0A7Y8SUI0-F1
#
_entry.id   AF-A0A7Y8SUI0-F1
#
_cell.length_a   1.000
_cell.length_b   1.000
_cell.length_c   1.000
_cell.angle_alpha   90.00
_cell.angle_beta   90.00
_cell.angle_gamma   90.00
#
_symmetry.space_group_name_H-M   'P 1'
#
loop_
_entity.id
_entity.type
_entity.pdbx_description
1 polymer ?
#
loop_
_entity_poly.entity_id
_entity_poly.type
_entity_poly.pdbx_seq_one_letter_code
_entity_poly.pdbx_strand_id
1 'polypeptide(L)'
;RLGAAIAAIDAAQSRLDGDPADIAGRMIDVANGLYAHVNGPDGVDAMEYQHAFGAALAAREALTRNEAALRARNAAVYDEALGEVNRLVALFPTPTAPERPATLQQVSAQSSRAKLALGSLKGAPAPR
;
A
#
# COMPACT_ATOMS: atom_id res chain seq x y z
N ARG A 1 14.97 10.12 9.43
CA ARG A 1 13.51 10.29 9.56
C ARG A 1 12.73 9.14 8.91
N LEU A 2 12.99 8.77 7.64
CA LEU A 2 12.38 7.59 7.00
C LEU A 2 12.54 6.28 7.80
N GLY A 3 13.74 6.02 8.36
CA GLY A 3 13.99 4.80 9.15
C GLY A 3 13.15 4.68 10.43
N ALA A 4 12.76 5.80 11.05
CA ALA A 4 11.88 5.78 12.22
C ALA A 4 10.42 5.51 11.83
N ALA A 5 9.98 6.03 10.69
CA ALA A 5 8.66 5.73 10.14
C ALA A 5 8.54 4.26 9.71
N ILE A 6 9.58 3.71 9.05
CA ILE A 6 9.66 2.28 8.71
C ILE A 6 9.64 1.43 9.98
N ALA A 7 10.44 1.77 11.00
CA ALA A 7 10.43 1.04 12.27
C ALA A 7 9.07 1.10 13.00
N ALA A 8 8.34 2.22 12.91
CA ALA A 8 7.00 2.34 13.46
C ALA A 8 5.98 1.49 12.69
N ILE A 9 6.09 1.42 11.36
CA ILE A 9 5.30 0.52 10.52
C ILE A 9 5.63 -0.94 10.87
N ASP A 10 6.89 -1.30 11.04
CA ASP A 10 7.35 -2.65 11.39
C ASP A 10 6.83 -3.08 12.77
N ALA A 11 6.86 -2.18 13.74
CA ALA A 11 6.32 -2.42 15.07
C ALA A 11 4.79 -2.51 15.08
N ALA A 12 4.10 -1.81 14.17
CA ALA A 12 2.66 -1.94 14.01
C ALA A 12 2.28 -3.25 13.30
N GLN A 13 3.02 -3.64 12.25
CA GLN A 13 2.79 -4.86 11.49
C GLN A 13 3.09 -6.13 12.27
N SER A 14 4.16 -6.15 13.08
CA SER A 14 4.51 -7.32 13.91
C SER A 14 3.50 -7.62 15.03
N ARG A 15 2.61 -6.67 15.35
CA ARG A 15 1.51 -6.85 16.31
C ARG A 15 0.19 -7.26 15.66
N LEU A 16 0.13 -7.27 14.33
CA LEU A 16 -1.04 -7.70 13.57
C LEU A 16 -0.87 -9.19 13.25
N ASP A 17 -1.49 -10.07 14.04
CA ASP A 17 -1.69 -11.49 13.71
C ASP A 17 -2.69 -11.63 12.54
N GLY A 18 -2.32 -11.11 11.37
CA GLY A 18 -3.19 -10.98 10.21
C GLY A 18 -2.55 -11.52 8.94
N ASP A 19 -3.39 -11.97 8.00
CA ASP A 19 -2.94 -12.37 6.68
C ASP A 19 -2.20 -11.21 5.98
N PRO A 20 -1.00 -11.43 5.42
CA PRO A 20 -0.24 -10.36 4.78
C PRO A 20 -1.01 -9.63 3.66
N ALA A 21 -1.88 -10.32 2.92
CA ALA A 21 -2.71 -9.70 1.89
C ALA A 21 -3.84 -8.84 2.50
N ASP A 22 -4.34 -9.19 3.69
CA ASP A 22 -5.27 -8.36 4.44
C ASP A 22 -4.59 -7.11 5.00
N ILE A 23 -3.38 -7.25 5.53
CA ILE A 23 -2.57 -6.12 6.00
C ILE A 23 -2.30 -5.15 4.85
N ALA A 24 -1.85 -5.67 3.69
CA ALA A 24 -1.63 -4.86 2.50
C ALA A 24 -2.91 -4.12 2.06
N GLY A 25 -4.06 -4.82 2.04
CA GLY A 25 -5.35 -4.23 1.71
C GLY A 25 -5.77 -3.09 2.64
N ARG A 26 -5.59 -3.26 3.95
CA ARG A 26 -5.87 -2.22 4.95
C ARG A 26 -4.97 -1.00 4.78
N MET A 27 -3.69 -1.21 4.48
CA MET A 27 -2.75 -0.11 4.23
C MET A 27 -3.09 0.66 2.95
N ILE A 28 -3.61 -0.01 1.91
CA ILE A 28 -4.14 0.67 0.72
C ILE A 28 -5.37 1.52 1.06
N ASP A 29 -6.27 1.02 1.90
CA ASP A 29 -7.43 1.79 2.36
C ASP A 29 -7.02 3.05 3.15
N VAL A 30 -6.02 2.91 4.03
CA VAL A 30 -5.43 4.04 4.76
C VAL A 30 -4.78 5.03 3.80
N ALA A 31 -3.98 4.56 2.84
CA ALA A 31 -3.34 5.42 1.84
C ALA A 31 -4.37 6.24 1.07
N ASN A 32 -5.43 5.61 0.56
CA ASN A 32 -6.48 6.29 -0.20
C ASN A 32 -7.30 7.26 0.67
N GLY A 33 -7.61 6.88 1.91
CA GLY A 33 -8.34 7.72 2.86
C GLY A 33 -7.58 9.00 3.20
N LEU A 34 -6.29 8.90 3.51
CA LEU A 34 -5.43 10.06 3.76
C LEU A 34 -5.28 10.91 2.49
N TYR A 35 -5.14 10.29 1.32
CA TYR A 35 -4.99 11.01 0.05
C TYR A 35 -6.21 11.87 -0.30
N ALA A 36 -7.40 11.53 0.21
CA ALA A 36 -8.61 12.33 0.01
C ALA A 36 -8.49 13.76 0.57
N HIS A 37 -7.54 13.99 1.48
CA HIS A 37 -7.30 15.28 2.13
C HIS A 37 -6.05 16.00 1.59
N VAL A 38 -5.30 15.39 0.67
CA VAL A 38 -4.05 15.96 0.13
C VAL A 38 -4.29 17.19 -0.72
N ASN A 39 -5.30 17.18 -1.59
CA ASN A 39 -5.63 18.30 -2.45
C ASN A 39 -6.79 19.08 -1.82
N GLY A 40 -6.46 20.04 -0.96
CA GLY A 40 -7.43 20.89 -0.26
C GLY A 40 -7.60 22.28 -0.88
N PRO A 41 -8.57 23.08 -0.38
CA PRO A 41 -8.81 24.45 -0.86
C PRO A 41 -7.60 25.38 -0.66
N ASP A 42 -6.76 25.11 0.33
CA ASP A 42 -5.56 25.91 0.67
C ASP A 42 -4.28 25.40 -0.01
N GLY A 43 -4.41 24.42 -0.92
CA GLY A 43 -3.30 23.80 -1.64
C GLY A 43 -3.01 22.38 -1.19
N VAL A 44 -1.78 21.93 -1.39
CA VAL A 44 -1.36 20.55 -1.14
C VAL A 44 -0.93 20.39 0.32
N ASP A 45 -1.60 19.49 1.06
CA ASP A 45 -1.19 19.12 2.41
C ASP A 45 -0.01 18.14 2.36
N ALA A 46 1.16 18.64 2.72
CA ALA A 46 2.40 17.86 2.70
C ALA A 46 2.45 16.75 3.77
N MET A 47 1.75 16.89 4.89
CA MET A 47 1.71 15.86 5.92
C MET A 47 0.79 14.72 5.50
N GLU A 48 -0.40 15.02 5.01
CA GLU A 48 -1.33 14.00 4.49
C GLU A 48 -0.71 13.23 3.32
N TYR A 49 0.01 13.92 2.44
CA TYR A 49 0.73 13.29 1.34
C TYR A 49 1.79 12.31 1.85
N GLN A 50 2.59 12.71 2.85
CA GLN A 50 3.61 11.86 3.45
C GLN A 50 3.02 10.64 4.16
N HIS A 51 1.91 10.81 4.87
CA HIS A 51 1.23 9.70 5.54
C HIS A 51 0.62 8.73 4.53
N ALA A 52 -0.04 9.24 3.47
CA ALA A 52 -0.57 8.42 2.40
C ALA A 52 0.55 7.64 1.68
N PHE A 53 1.69 8.28 1.42
CA PHE A 53 2.86 7.62 0.86
C PHE A 53 3.42 6.52 1.78
N GLY A 54 3.55 6.80 3.07
CA GLY A 54 3.99 5.83 4.07
C GLY A 54 3.09 4.60 4.13
N ALA A 55 1.77 4.79 4.05
CA ALA A 55 0.80 3.69 3.99
C ALA A 55 0.92 2.88 2.69
N ALA A 56 1.11 3.51 1.53
CA ALA A 56 1.34 2.79 0.27
C ALA A 56 2.64 1.95 0.31
N LEU A 57 3.71 2.47 0.93
CA LEU A 57 4.95 1.73 1.15
C LEU A 57 4.74 0.55 2.11
N ALA A 58 3.99 0.75 3.20
CA ALA A 58 3.65 -0.29 4.16
C ALA A 58 2.88 -1.45 3.50
N ALA A 59 1.98 -1.13 2.56
CA ALA A 59 1.27 -2.13 1.77
C ALA A 59 2.22 -2.99 0.92
N ARG A 60 3.16 -2.35 0.22
CA ARG A 60 4.19 -3.05 -0.56
C ARG A 60 5.05 -3.94 0.33
N GLU A 61 5.49 -3.41 1.46
CA GLU A 61 6.37 -4.12 2.40
C GLU A 61 5.70 -5.37 2.97
N ALA A 62 4.39 -5.32 3.26
CA ALA A 62 3.65 -6.49 3.70
C ALA A 62 3.69 -7.65 2.70
N LEU A 63 3.70 -7.35 1.39
CA LEU A 63 3.80 -8.36 0.33
C LEU A 63 5.23 -8.87 0.13
N THR A 64 6.22 -7.97 0.11
CA THR A 64 7.62 -8.36 -0.15
C THR A 64 8.21 -9.16 1.01
N ARG A 65 7.89 -8.81 2.26
CA ARG A 65 8.32 -9.58 3.44
C ARG A 65 7.77 -11.00 3.49
N ASN A 66 6.58 -11.19 2.93
CA ASN A 66 5.87 -12.48 2.95
C ASN A 66 5.88 -13.14 1.57
N GLU A 67 6.82 -12.77 0.70
CA GLU A 67 6.89 -13.22 -0.69
C GLU A 67 6.80 -14.75 -0.81
N ALA A 68 7.67 -15.47 -0.09
CA ALA A 68 7.72 -16.93 -0.18
C ALA A 68 6.37 -17.59 0.20
N ALA A 69 5.76 -17.12 1.29
CA ALA A 69 4.48 -17.64 1.77
C ALA A 69 3.32 -17.30 0.82
N LEU A 70 3.29 -16.10 0.26
CA LEU A 70 2.25 -15.67 -0.66
C LEU A 70 2.41 -16.32 -2.05
N ARG A 71 3.63 -16.45 -2.56
CA ARG A 71 3.91 -17.16 -3.82
C ARG A 71 3.59 -18.65 -3.73
N ALA A 72 3.80 -19.28 -2.57
CA ALA A 72 3.41 -20.67 -2.34
C ALA A 72 1.88 -20.89 -2.43
N ARG A 73 1.09 -19.86 -2.16
CA ARG A 73 -0.38 -19.89 -2.35
C ARG A 73 -0.74 -19.74 -3.82
N ASN A 74 -0.21 -18.71 -4.48
CA ASN A 74 -0.37 -18.49 -5.92
C ASN A 74 0.65 -17.46 -6.43
N ALA A 75 1.68 -17.93 -7.14
CA ALA A 75 2.76 -17.05 -7.63
C ALA A 75 2.28 -16.01 -8.66
N ALA A 76 1.38 -16.38 -9.57
CA ALA A 76 0.88 -15.47 -10.60
C ALA A 76 0.06 -14.32 -9.99
N VAL A 77 -0.82 -14.65 -9.04
CA VAL A 77 -1.63 -13.64 -8.35
C VAL A 77 -0.76 -12.78 -7.43
N TYR A 78 0.27 -13.35 -6.80
CA TYR A 78 1.25 -12.57 -6.05
C TYR A 78 1.93 -11.52 -6.93
N ASP A 79 2.42 -11.93 -8.10
CA ASP A 79 3.10 -11.03 -9.04
C ASP A 79 2.18 -9.92 -9.55
N GLU A 80 0.92 -10.25 -9.83
CA GLU A 80 -0.11 -9.27 -10.19
C GLU A 80 -0.37 -8.26 -9.06
N ALA A 81 -0.61 -8.75 -7.84
CA ALA A 81 -0.88 -7.91 -6.68
C ALA A 81 0.30 -6.99 -6.35
N LEU A 82 1.53 -7.53 -6.36
CA LEU A 82 2.73 -6.72 -6.15
C LEU A 82 2.90 -5.68 -7.27
N GLY A 83 2.60 -6.05 -8.52
CA GLY A 83 2.60 -5.13 -9.65
C GLY A 83 1.64 -3.95 -9.47
N GLU A 84 0.41 -4.21 -9.05
CA GLU A 84 -0.58 -3.14 -8.81
C GLU A 84 -0.21 -2.26 -7.62
N VAL A 85 0.33 -2.83 -6.55
CA VAL A 85 0.82 -2.06 -5.40
C VAL A 85 2.02 -1.20 -5.79
N ASN A 86 2.93 -1.71 -6.61
CA ASN A 86 4.06 -0.92 -7.12
C ASN A 86 3.59 0.26 -7.97
N ARG A 87 2.56 0.07 -8.81
CA ARG A 87 1.95 1.18 -9.57
C ARG A 87 1.25 2.19 -8.68
N LEU A 88 0.67 1.77 -7.55
CA LEU A 88 0.13 2.68 -6.54
C LEU A 88 1.26 3.53 -5.93
N VAL A 89 2.34 2.89 -5.48
CA VAL A 89 3.51 3.59 -4.91
C VAL A 89 4.12 4.57 -5.93
N ALA A 90 4.13 4.23 -7.22
CA ALA A 90 4.64 5.09 -8.28
C ALA A 90 3.86 6.40 -8.47
N LEU A 91 2.63 6.51 -7.95
CA LEU A 91 1.89 7.78 -7.91
C LEU A 91 2.46 8.78 -6.89
N PHE A 92 3.40 8.33 -6.05
CA PHE A 92 4.15 9.12 -5.07
C PHE A 92 5.63 9.17 -5.47
N PRO A 93 6.00 9.97 -6.49
CA PRO A 93 7.35 9.93 -7.07
C PRO A 93 8.44 10.39 -6.09
N THR A 94 8.07 11.19 -5.10
CA THR A 94 8.95 11.73 -4.07
C THR A 94 8.27 11.67 -2.70
N PRO A 95 9.04 11.61 -1.59
CA PRO A 95 8.47 11.66 -0.25
C PRO A 95 7.79 12.98 0.09
N THR A 96 8.24 14.08 -0.50
CA THR A 96 7.56 15.38 -0.44
C THR A 96 6.56 15.49 -1.57
N ALA A 97 5.44 16.16 -1.34
CA ALA A 97 4.45 16.36 -2.38
C ALA A 97 5.05 17.18 -3.54
N PRO A 98 4.96 16.70 -4.79
CA PRO A 98 5.39 17.47 -5.95
C PRO A 98 4.41 18.63 -6.19
N GLU A 99 4.81 19.62 -7.01
CA GLU A 99 3.92 20.75 -7.38
C GLU A 99 2.61 20.29 -8.04
N ARG A 100 2.65 19.13 -8.72
CA ARG A 100 1.51 18.50 -9.37
C ARG A 100 1.40 17.05 -8.90
N PRO A 101 0.83 16.80 -7.72
CA PRO A 101 0.61 15.44 -7.24
C PRO A 101 -0.42 14.73 -8.12
N ALA A 102 -0.48 13.40 -8.02
CA ALA A 102 -1.56 12.64 -8.62
C ALA A 102 -2.92 13.15 -8.14
N THR A 103 -3.95 13.01 -8.97
CA THR A 103 -5.31 13.36 -8.55
C THR A 103 -5.86 12.28 -7.60
N LEU A 104 -6.81 12.66 -6.74
CA LEU A 104 -7.52 11.67 -5.91
C LEU A 104 -8.11 10.55 -6.76
N GLN A 105 -8.68 10.87 -7.92
CA GLN A 105 -9.24 9.87 -8.84
C GLN A 105 -8.19 8.85 -9.29
N GLN A 106 -6.96 9.28 -9.59
CA GLN A 106 -5.87 8.39 -9.99
C GLN A 106 -5.47 7.45 -8.85
N VAL A 107 -5.32 8.00 -7.63
CA VAL A 107 -4.99 7.21 -6.43
C VAL A 107 -6.11 6.24 -6.08
N SER A 108 -7.37 6.66 -6.11
CA SER A 108 -8.52 5.79 -5.83
C SER A 108 -8.67 4.69 -6.87
N ALA A 109 -8.49 5.00 -8.16
CA ALA A 109 -8.56 3.99 -9.22
C ALA A 109 -7.46 2.93 -9.06
N GLN A 110 -6.24 3.36 -8.76
CA GLN A 110 -5.11 2.44 -8.56
C GLN A 110 -5.24 1.64 -7.26
N SER A 111 -5.75 2.25 -6.19
CA SER A 111 -6.04 1.58 -4.92
C SER A 111 -7.07 0.46 -5.11
N SER A 112 -8.13 0.70 -5.88
CA SER A 112 -9.13 -0.31 -6.21
C SER A 112 -8.55 -1.49 -7.01
N ARG A 113 -7.68 -1.23 -8.00
CA ARG A 113 -6.98 -2.27 -8.76
C ARG A 113 -6.10 -3.14 -7.86
N ALA A 114 -5.30 -2.50 -7.00
CA ALA A 114 -4.46 -3.22 -6.04
C ALA A 114 -5.29 -4.08 -5.07
N LYS A 115 -6.41 -3.55 -4.55
CA LYS A 115 -7.32 -4.32 -3.68
C LYS A 115 -7.97 -5.50 -4.39
N LEU A 116 -8.34 -5.34 -5.66
CA LEU A 116 -8.92 -6.43 -6.46
C LEU A 116 -7.91 -7.56 -6.64
N ALA A 117 -6.67 -7.24 -7.01
CA ALA A 117 -5.60 -8.23 -7.15
C ALA A 117 -5.29 -8.94 -5.82
N LEU A 118 -5.30 -8.20 -4.70
CA LEU A 118 -5.11 -8.78 -3.36
C LEU A 118 -6.26 -9.70 -2.93
N GLY A 119 -7.50 -9.41 -3.34
CA GLY A 119 -8.67 -10.23 -3.01
C GLY A 119 -8.49 -11.69 -3.41
N SER A 120 -7.77 -11.93 -4.51
CA SER A 120 -7.46 -13.26 -5.05
C SER A 120 -6.35 -14.01 -4.29
N LEU A 121 -5.59 -13.33 -3.40
CA LEU A 121 -4.58 -13.96 -2.52
C LEU A 121 -5.15 -14.40 -1.17
N LYS A 122 -6.35 -13.94 -0.83
CA LYS A 122 -7.02 -14.25 0.43
C LYS A 122 -7.61 -15.65 0.36
N GLY A 123 -7.28 -16.49 1.33
CA GLY A 123 -7.94 -17.79 1.52
C GLY A 123 -7.48 -18.94 0.59
N ALA A 124 -6.40 -18.78 -0.17
CA ALA A 124 -5.79 -19.92 -0.86
C ALA A 124 -5.13 -20.86 0.18
N PRO A 125 -5.51 -22.15 0.23
CA PRO A 125 -4.94 -23.10 1.19
C PRO A 125 -3.44 -23.25 0.91
N ALA A 126 -2.63 -23.30 1.98
CA ALA A 126 -1.24 -23.69 1.86
C ALA A 126 -1.16 -25.10 1.22
N PRO A 127 -0.25 -25.34 0.26
CA PRO A 127 0.00 -26.70 -0.19
C PRO A 127 0.44 -27.56 1.01
N ARG A 128 -0.19 -28.73 1.15
CA ARG A 128 0.14 -29.74 2.18
C ARG A 128 1.49 -30.39 1.90
#